data_AF-Q64D79-F1
#
_entry.id   AF-Q64D79-F1
#
_cell.length_a   1.000
_cell.length_b   1.000
_cell.length_c   1.000
_cell.angle_alpha   90.00
_cell.angle_beta   90.00
_cell.angle_gamma   90.00
#
_symmetry.space_group_name_H-M   'P 1'
#
loop_
_entity.id
_entity.type
_entity.pdbx_description
1 polymer ?
#
loop_
_entity_poly.entity_id
_entity_poly.type
_entity_poly.pdbx_seq_one_letter_code
_entity_poly.pdbx_strand_id
1 'polypeptide(L)'
;MLAVYVAGAYIMFALSLITGFLYVAYLVLLELNYLKEGCIHCCYYGKLCAFGKGAIAAMLFKEGDPEKFCERELGFKDFIPQVLVVLIPLIVGYLERR
;
A
#
# COMPACT_ATOMS: atom_id res chain seq x y z
N MET A 1 9.06 2.69 2.84
CA MET A 1 7.85 1.95 2.44
C MET A 1 8.18 0.53 2.01
N LEU A 2 8.92 0.29 0.90
CA LEU A 2 9.22 -1.07 0.44
C LEU A 2 9.88 -1.97 1.50
N ALA A 3 10.82 -1.46 2.30
CA ALA A 3 11.48 -2.24 3.34
C ALA A 3 10.49 -2.87 4.35
N VAL A 4 9.44 -2.13 4.72
CA VAL A 4 8.40 -2.61 5.65
C VAL A 4 7.56 -3.71 4.99
N TYR A 5 7.22 -3.54 3.71
CA TYR A 5 6.44 -4.52 2.96
C TYR A 5 7.22 -5.83 2.80
N VAL A 6 8.52 -5.74 2.46
CA VAL A 6 9.40 -6.91 2.30
C VAL A 6 9.59 -7.61 3.64
N ALA A 7 9.83 -6.87 4.72
CA ALA A 7 9.96 -7.46 6.05
C ALA A 7 8.67 -8.16 6.50
N GLY A 8 7.51 -7.52 6.30
CA GLY A 8 6.20 -8.11 6.61
C GLY A 8 5.94 -9.37 5.78
N ALA A 9 6.20 -9.33 4.48
CA ALA A 9 6.02 -10.49 3.60
C ALA A 9 6.97 -11.63 4.00
N TYR A 10 8.23 -11.34 4.32
CA TYR A 10 9.19 -12.32 4.79
C TYR A 10 8.71 -13.03 6.06
N ILE A 11 8.22 -12.28 7.05
CA ILE A 11 7.66 -12.86 8.29
C ILE A 11 6.46 -13.76 7.97
N MET A 12 5.55 -13.30 7.09
CA MET A 12 4.32 -14.02 6.76
C MET A 12 4.58 -15.29 5.93
N PHE A 13 5.58 -15.28 5.04
CA PHE A 13 6.02 -16.46 4.27
C PHE A 13 6.80 -17.46 5.12
N ALA A 14 7.58 -16.98 6.10
CA ALA A 14 8.28 -17.85 7.05
C ALA A 14 7.29 -18.67 7.90
N LEU A 15 6.06 -18.17 8.07
CA LEU A 15 5.01 -18.87 8.78
C LEU A 15 4.30 -19.92 7.93
N SER A 16 3.77 -19.50 6.79
CA SER A 16 3.15 -20.39 5.82
C SER A 16 3.08 -19.74 4.45
N LEU A 17 3.05 -20.56 3.40
CA LEU A 17 2.87 -20.07 2.04
C LEU A 17 1.52 -19.35 1.89
N ILE A 18 0.46 -19.87 2.51
CA ILE A 18 -0.90 -19.31 2.40
C ILE A 18 -0.96 -17.91 3.02
N THR A 19 -0.43 -17.72 4.23
CA THR A 19 -0.39 -16.41 4.91
C THR A 19 0.46 -15.41 4.16
N GLY A 20 1.58 -15.85 3.58
CA GLY A 20 2.42 -15.02 2.70
C GLY A 20 1.67 -14.53 1.47
N PHE A 21 0.99 -15.41 0.73
CA PHE A 21 0.22 -15.03 -0.45
C PHE A 21 -0.96 -14.10 -0.10
N LEU A 22 -1.70 -14.38 0.98
CA LEU A 22 -2.79 -13.50 1.45
C LEU A 22 -2.28 -12.11 1.82
N TYR A 23 -1.12 -12.03 2.48
CA TYR A 23 -0.52 -10.75 2.85
C TYR A 23 -0.04 -9.96 1.63
N VAL A 24 0.61 -10.62 0.66
CA VAL A 24 1.00 -9.96 -0.60
C VAL A 24 -0.22 -9.45 -1.37
N ALA A 25 -1.28 -10.26 -1.47
CA ALA A 25 -2.54 -9.82 -2.09
C ALA A 25 -3.11 -8.59 -1.39
N TYR A 26 -3.10 -8.57 -0.06
CA TYR A 26 -3.50 -7.40 0.74
C TYR A 26 -2.65 -6.16 0.41
N LEU A 27 -1.32 -6.28 0.36
CA LEU A 27 -0.43 -5.17 0.00
C LEU A 27 -0.71 -4.62 -1.40
N VAL A 28 -0.93 -5.51 -2.37
CA VAL A 28 -1.24 -5.11 -3.75
C VAL A 28 -2.57 -4.35 -3.81
N LEU A 29 -3.62 -4.86 -3.16
CA LEU A 29 -4.92 -4.18 -3.11
C LEU A 29 -4.82 -2.80 -2.44
N LEU A 30 -4.09 -2.72 -1.32
CA LEU A 30 -3.84 -1.47 -0.62
C LEU A 30 -3.13 -0.45 -1.53
N GLU A 31 -2.07 -0.88 -2.20
CA GLU A 31 -1.28 -0.03 -3.07
C GLU A 31 -2.11 0.44 -4.29
N LEU A 32 -2.91 -0.44 -4.89
CA LEU A 32 -3.81 -0.06 -5.99
C LEU A 32 -4.86 0.96 -5.56
N ASN A 33 -5.46 0.81 -4.37
CA ASN A 33 -6.38 1.81 -3.83
C ASN A 33 -5.69 3.14 -3.58
N TYR A 34 -4.48 3.12 -3.01
CA TYR A 34 -3.70 4.33 -2.79
C TYR A 34 -3.36 5.06 -4.10
N LEU A 35 -2.98 4.32 -5.14
CA LEU A 35 -2.72 4.89 -6.47
C LEU A 35 -3.99 5.51 -7.06
N LYS A 36 -5.12 4.79 -6.97
CA LYS A 36 -6.40 5.20 -7.56
C LYS A 36 -7.05 6.38 -6.84
N GLU A 37 -6.91 6.50 -5.52
CA GLU A 37 -7.53 7.60 -4.76
C GLU A 37 -6.59 8.79 -4.58
N GLY A 38 -5.28 8.57 -4.68
CA GLY A 38 -4.27 9.61 -4.48
C GLY A 38 -3.51 9.96 -5.75
N CYS A 39 -2.70 9.03 -6.24
CA CYS A 39 -1.70 9.32 -7.27
C CYS A 39 -2.28 9.76 -8.62
N ILE A 40 -3.50 9.32 -8.99
CA ILE A 40 -4.16 9.80 -10.22
C ILE A 40 -4.53 11.29 -10.16
N HIS A 41 -4.69 11.85 -8.97
CA HIS A 41 -5.02 13.26 -8.74
C HIS A 41 -3.78 14.10 -8.38
N CYS A 42 -2.63 13.47 -8.15
CA CYS A 42 -1.43 14.14 -7.68
C CYS A 42 -0.71 14.91 -8.81
N CYS A 43 -0.04 16.02 -8.48
CA CYS A 43 0.77 16.81 -9.43
C CYS A 43 1.96 16.05 -10.06
N TYR A 44 2.30 14.87 -9.52
CA TYR A 44 3.29 13.94 -10.06
C TYR A 44 2.68 12.85 -10.95
N TYR A 45 1.39 12.91 -11.31
CA TYR A 45 0.81 11.96 -12.27
C TYR A 45 1.62 11.94 -13.57
N GLY A 46 1.94 10.74 -14.06
CA GLY A 46 2.77 10.54 -15.25
C GLY A 46 4.27 10.88 -15.07
N LYS A 47 4.68 11.30 -13.87
CA LYS A 47 6.07 11.67 -13.55
C LYS A 47 6.67 10.72 -12.52
N LEU A 48 8.00 10.63 -12.51
CA LEU A 48 8.73 9.87 -11.50
C LEU A 48 8.78 10.66 -10.18
N CYS A 49 7.92 10.30 -9.21
CA CYS A 49 8.05 10.82 -7.85
C CYS A 49 9.13 10.07 -7.06
N ALA A 50 9.46 10.51 -5.84
CA ALA A 50 10.45 9.86 -4.97
C ALA A 50 10.17 8.36 -4.70
N PHE A 51 8.92 7.93 -4.88
CA PHE A 51 8.49 6.54 -4.73
C PHE A 51 8.16 5.85 -6.06
N GLY A 52 8.27 6.53 -7.20
CA GLY A 52 7.90 6.02 -8.52
C GLY A 52 6.39 5.85 -8.76
N LYS A 53 5.54 6.07 -7.75
CA LYS A 53 4.09 5.84 -7.79
C LYS A 53 3.35 6.67 -8.84
N GLY A 54 3.79 7.89 -9.14
CA GLY A 54 3.16 8.75 -10.15
C GLY A 54 3.22 8.16 -11.57
N ALA A 55 4.35 7.54 -11.92
CA ALA A 55 4.53 6.83 -13.18
C ALA A 55 3.71 5.53 -13.22
N ILE A 56 3.71 4.77 -12.12
CA ILE A 56 2.91 3.54 -12.00
C ILE A 56 1.40 3.85 -12.12
N ALA A 57 0.94 4.92 -11.48
CA ALA A 57 -0.44 5.36 -11.57
C ALA A 57 -0.85 5.68 -13.01
N ALA A 58 0.01 6.34 -13.79
CA ALA A 58 -0.27 6.63 -15.20
C ALA A 58 -0.28 5.39 -16.11
N MET A 59 0.49 4.35 -15.75
CA MET A 59 0.47 3.08 -16.47
C MET A 59 -0.81 2.27 -16.20
N LEU A 60 -1.34 2.33 -14.98
CA LEU A 60 -2.48 1.51 -14.54
C LEU A 60 -3.84 2.22 -14.63
N PHE A 61 -3.86 3.54 -14.51
CA PHE A 61 -5.07 4.35 -14.40
C PHE A 61 -5.00 5.63 -15.24
N LYS A 62 -6.16 6.12 -15.65
CA LYS A 62 -6.30 7.43 -16.31
C LYS A 62 -6.08 8.56 -15.30
N GLU A 63 -5.65 9.71 -15.81
CA GLU A 63 -5.48 10.92 -15.03
C GLU A 63 -6.82 11.31 -14.38
N GLY A 64 -6.74 11.65 -13.10
CA GLY A 64 -7.87 12.18 -12.36
C GLY A 64 -7.90 13.70 -12.40
N ASP A 65 -8.78 14.27 -11.61
CA ASP A 65 -8.88 15.70 -11.39
C ASP A 65 -7.88 16.18 -10.31
N PRO A 66 -6.91 17.06 -10.63
CA PRO A 66 -5.92 17.54 -9.67
C PRO A 66 -6.51 18.34 -8.49
N GLU A 67 -7.65 19.01 -8.68
CA GLU A 67 -8.29 19.81 -7.61
C GLU A 67 -8.70 18.92 -6.43
N LYS A 68 -9.17 17.70 -6.74
CA LYS A 68 -9.54 16.68 -5.74
C LYS A 68 -8.39 16.25 -4.85
N PHE A 69 -7.13 16.42 -5.28
CA PHE A 69 -5.99 16.10 -4.45
C PHE A 69 -5.81 17.11 -3.32
N CYS A 70 -6.04 18.40 -3.60
CA CYS A 70 -5.97 19.47 -2.61
C CYS A 70 -7.16 19.46 -1.66
N GLU A 71 -8.34 19.04 -2.15
CA GLU A 71 -9.56 18.91 -1.36
C GLU A 71 -9.61 17.62 -0.53
N ARG A 72 -8.71 16.67 -0.80
CA ARG A 72 -8.69 15.38 -0.10
C ARG A 72 -8.27 15.57 1.35
N GLU A 73 -9.21 15.32 2.26
CA GLU A 73 -8.92 15.18 3.67
C GLU A 73 -8.32 13.79 3.95
N LEU A 74 -7.14 13.76 4.58
CA LEU A 74 -6.54 12.52 5.06
C LEU A 74 -7.28 12.05 6.31
N GLY A 75 -8.03 10.96 6.18
CA GLY A 75 -8.82 10.40 7.27
C GLY A 75 -8.21 9.14 7.86
N PHE A 76 -8.88 8.62 8.90
CA PHE A 76 -8.56 7.31 9.48
C PHE A 76 -8.59 6.18 8.44
N LYS A 77 -9.44 6.30 7.41
CA LYS A 77 -9.55 5.31 6.33
C LYS A 77 -8.26 5.20 5.50
N ASP A 78 -7.48 6.27 5.39
CA ASP A 78 -6.20 6.28 4.68
C ASP A 78 -5.03 5.83 5.56
N PHE A 79 -5.17 6.02 6.87
CA PHE A 79 -4.14 5.73 7.86
C PHE A 79 -4.19 4.29 8.38
N ILE A 80 -5.36 3.79 8.77
CA ILE A 80 -5.55 2.46 9.36
C ILE A 80 -4.93 1.35 8.50
N PRO A 81 -5.16 1.31 7.17
CA PRO A 81 -4.59 0.26 6.35
C PRO A 81 -3.06 0.26 6.34
N GLN A 82 -2.43 1.44 6.43
CA GLN A 82 -0.97 1.53 6.49
C GLN A 82 -0.41 1.03 7.82
N VAL A 83 -1.14 1.24 8.92
CA VAL A 83 -0.77 0.68 10.23
C VAL A 83 -0.91 -0.85 10.23
N LEU A 84 -1.96 -1.37 9.60
CA LEU A 84 -2.22 -2.81 9.49
C LEU A 84 -1.11 -3.57 8.76
N VAL A 85 -0.42 -2.94 7.80
CA VAL A 85 0.77 -3.52 7.13
C VAL A 85 1.81 -3.99 8.15
N VAL A 86 1.98 -3.28 9.26
CA VAL A 86 2.96 -3.61 10.31
C VAL A 86 2.34 -4.49 11.39
N LEU A 87 1.10 -4.18 11.81
CA LEU A 87 0.46 -4.90 12.90
C LEU A 87 0.13 -6.35 12.54
N ILE A 88 -0.30 -6.63 11.31
CA ILE A 88 -0.68 -7.99 10.89
C ILE A 88 0.52 -8.95 11.01
N PRO A 89 1.69 -8.70 10.40
CA PRO A 89 2.85 -9.58 10.55
C PRO A 89 3.32 -9.73 12.01
N LEU A 90 3.24 -8.66 12.81
CA LEU A 90 3.64 -8.71 14.22
C LEU A 90 2.70 -9.55 15.08
N ILE A 91 1.38 -9.35 14.94
CA ILE A 91 0.39 -10.09 15.72
C ILE A 91 0.40 -11.57 15.31
N VAL A 92 0.38 -11.84 14.01
CA VAL A 92 0.39 -13.21 13.48
C VAL A 92 1.69 -13.92 13.87
N GLY A 93 2.84 -13.26 13.69
CA GLY A 93 4.13 -13.81 14.11
C GLY A 93 4.26 -14.01 15.62
N TYR A 94 3.56 -13.21 16.44
CA TYR A 94 3.51 -13.40 17.89
C TYR A 94 2.60 -14.56 18.30
N LEU A 95 1.43 -14.69 17.67
CA LEU A 95 0.45 -15.72 18.02
C LEU A 95 0.94 -17.13 17.71
N GLU A 96 1.58 -17.34 16.56
CA GLU A 96 2.05 -18.66 16.14
C GLU A 96 3.38 -19.08 16.81
N ARG A 97 4.04 -18.15 17.51
CA ARG A 97 5.28 -18.46 18.27
C ARG A 97 4.98 -19.04 19.66
N ARG A 98 3.72 -19.04 20.09
CA ARG A 98 3.25 -19.69 21.33
C ARG A 98 2.69 -21.07 21.03
#